data_AF-A0A2E7DSA8-F1
#
_entry.id   AF-A0A2E7DSA8-F1
#
_cell.length_a   1.000
_cell.length_b   1.000
_cell.length_c   1.000
_cell.angle_alpha   90.00
_cell.angle_beta   90.00
_cell.angle_gamma   90.00
#
_symmetry.space_group_name_H-M   'P 1'
#
loop_
_entity.id
_entity.type
_entity.pdbx_description
1 polymer ?
#
loop_
_entity_poly.entity_id
_entity_poly.type
_entity_poly.pdbx_seq_one_letter_code
_entity_poly.pdbx_strand_id
1 'polypeptide(L)'
;MNIKKVSLDTWIQLIGMLGLLGGLVFVGLEMRQSQQLALAAQQTARMQVWTDMVNAFTEAEINYPDGIGDFNPEANIANSALWIFENDYLQYDLGLMDENIWQAKMNPLRRTYNTCVGRQVYTQRKSSLDTRLVQLIDSLLTEECVNEPFNASAIE
;
A
#
# COMPACT_ATOMS: atom_id res chain seq x y z
N MET A 1 46.62 35.69 -28.44
CA MET A 1 45.55 34.68 -28.51
C MET A 1 44.22 35.42 -28.49
N ASN A 2 43.58 35.62 -29.66
CA ASN A 2 42.35 36.42 -29.77
C ASN A 2 41.15 35.57 -29.33
N ILE A 3 40.54 35.90 -28.20
CA ILE A 3 39.27 35.30 -27.79
C ILE A 3 38.18 35.89 -28.70
N LYS A 4 37.58 35.07 -29.57
CA LYS A 4 36.38 35.47 -30.32
C LYS A 4 35.28 35.80 -29.30
N LYS A 5 34.88 37.06 -29.22
CA LYS A 5 33.72 37.47 -28.42
C LYS A 5 32.47 36.89 -29.05
N VAL A 6 31.87 35.90 -28.40
CA VAL A 6 30.55 35.37 -28.77
C VAL A 6 29.55 36.52 -28.67
N SER A 7 28.71 36.70 -29.69
CA SER A 7 27.72 37.79 -29.70
C SER A 7 26.68 37.58 -28.60
N LEU A 8 26.15 38.69 -28.06
CA LEU A 8 25.08 38.66 -27.06
C LEU A 8 23.84 37.90 -27.57
N ASP A 9 23.57 37.99 -28.86
CA ASP A 9 22.49 37.28 -29.55
C ASP A 9 22.64 35.75 -29.46
N THR A 10 23.84 35.22 -29.72
CA THR A 10 24.13 33.78 -29.56
C THR A 10 23.98 33.31 -28.11
N TRP A 11 24.32 34.15 -27.13
CA TRP A 11 24.10 33.84 -25.71
C TRP A 11 22.61 33.78 -25.35
N ILE A 12 21.82 34.76 -25.81
CA ILE A 12 20.37 34.80 -25.58
C ILE A 12 19.70 33.59 -26.21
N GLN A 13 20.07 33.24 -27.45
CA GLN A 13 19.54 32.07 -28.14
C GLN A 13 19.87 30.76 -27.42
N LEU A 14 21.11 30.61 -26.93
CA LEU A 14 21.53 29.43 -26.20
C LEU A 14 20.76 29.29 -24.87
N ILE A 15 20.57 30.39 -24.13
CA ILE A 15 19.76 30.41 -22.90
C ILE A 15 18.30 30.07 -23.21
N GLY A 16 17.75 30.58 -24.33
CA GLY A 16 16.39 30.26 -24.76
C GLY A 16 16.19 28.77 -25.05
N MET A 17 17.12 28.14 -25.78
CA MET A 17 17.07 26.71 -26.06
C MET A 17 17.26 25.86 -24.79
N LEU A 18 18.17 26.26 -23.90
CA LEU A 18 18.33 25.63 -22.59
C LEU A 18 17.07 25.77 -21.72
N GLY A 19 16.37 26.91 -21.80
CA GLY A 19 15.10 27.13 -21.11
C GLY A 19 14.01 26.18 -21.59
N LEU A 20 13.89 25.97 -22.91
CA LEU A 20 12.94 25.00 -23.48
C LEU A 20 13.25 23.57 -23.05
N LEU A 21 14.53 23.17 -23.12
CA LEU A 21 14.96 21.84 -22.66
C LEU A 21 14.72 21.66 -21.16
N GLY A 22 15.02 22.68 -20.35
CA GLY A 22 14.78 22.68 -18.91
C GLY A 22 13.29 22.53 -18.58
N GLY A 23 12.41 23.25 -19.29
CA GLY A 23 10.96 23.12 -19.16
C GLY A 23 10.46 21.71 -19.50
N LEU A 24 10.94 21.11 -20.59
CA LEU A 24 10.57 19.74 -20.97
C LEU A 24 11.01 18.70 -19.93
N VAL A 25 12.22 18.84 -19.38
CA VAL A 25 12.71 17.96 -18.31
C VAL A 25 11.84 18.08 -17.06
N PHE A 26 11.51 19.31 -16.66
CA PHE A 26 10.65 19.56 -15.49
C PHE A 26 9.26 18.91 -15.66
N VAL A 27 8.60 19.13 -16.80
CA VAL A 27 7.31 18.49 -17.11
C VAL A 27 7.43 16.96 -17.13
N GLY A 28 8.52 16.42 -17.67
CA GLY A 28 8.76 14.97 -17.67
C GLY A 28 8.85 14.37 -16.27
N LEU A 29 9.49 15.09 -15.33
CA LEU A 29 9.57 14.68 -13.93
C LEU A 29 8.19 14.73 -13.24
N GLU A 30 7.41 15.80 -13.46
CA GLU A 30 6.06 15.93 -12.91
C GLU A 30 5.10 14.84 -13.44
N MET A 31 5.15 14.53 -14.75
CA MET A 31 4.31 13.48 -15.33
C MET A 31 4.62 12.09 -14.77
N ARG A 32 5.90 11.79 -14.52
CA ARG A 32 6.28 10.51 -13.90
C ARG A 32 5.69 10.39 -12.49
N GLN A 33 5.77 11.46 -11.69
CA GLN A 33 5.18 11.49 -10.36
C GLN A 33 3.65 11.35 -10.41
N SER A 34 2.98 12.05 -11.35
CA SER A 34 1.54 11.94 -11.56
C SER A 34 1.10 10.52 -11.93
N GLN A 35 1.85 9.84 -12.79
CA GLN A 35 1.58 8.45 -13.15
C GLN A 35 1.70 7.52 -11.95
N GLN A 36 2.73 7.69 -11.11
CA GLN A 36 2.92 6.91 -9.89
C GLN A 36 1.75 7.10 -8.91
N LEU A 37 1.32 8.34 -8.69
CA LEU A 37 0.16 8.66 -7.85
C LEU A 37 -1.13 8.03 -8.41
N ALA A 38 -1.33 8.07 -9.72
CA ALA A 38 -2.50 7.49 -10.37
C ALA A 38 -2.57 5.96 -10.21
N LEU A 39 -1.44 5.26 -10.36
CA LEU A 39 -1.37 3.81 -10.15
C LEU A 39 -1.63 3.44 -8.69
N ALA A 40 -1.10 4.23 -7.76
CA ALA A 40 -1.32 4.04 -6.33
C ALA A 40 -2.81 4.22 -5.97
N ALA A 41 -3.44 5.30 -6.47
CA ALA A 41 -4.87 5.55 -6.29
C ALA A 41 -5.74 4.43 -6.89
N GLN A 42 -5.33 3.86 -8.04
CA GLN A 42 -6.02 2.72 -8.64
C GLN A 42 -5.95 1.47 -7.72
N GLN A 43 -4.83 1.23 -7.05
CA GLN A 43 -4.70 0.11 -6.11
C GLN A 43 -5.55 0.33 -4.85
N THR A 44 -5.62 1.56 -4.32
CA THR A 44 -6.51 1.90 -3.21
C THR A 44 -7.99 1.71 -3.59
N ALA A 45 -8.39 2.12 -4.81
CA ALA A 45 -9.74 1.88 -5.31
C ALA A 45 -10.08 0.39 -5.42
N ARG A 46 -9.13 -0.45 -5.85
CA ARG A 46 -9.33 -1.90 -5.91
C ARG A 46 -9.44 -2.53 -4.52
N MET A 47 -8.63 -2.07 -3.56
CA MET A 47 -8.72 -2.49 -2.17
C MET A 47 -10.09 -2.15 -1.55
N GLN A 48 -10.65 -0.98 -1.86
CA GLN A 48 -12.00 -0.59 -1.42
C GLN A 48 -13.05 -1.56 -1.93
N VAL A 49 -13.03 -1.90 -3.23
CA VAL A 49 -13.96 -2.87 -3.81
C VAL A 49 -13.87 -4.24 -3.11
N TRP A 50 -12.66 -4.72 -2.81
CA TRP A 50 -12.50 -5.99 -2.09
C TRP A 50 -13.02 -5.91 -0.66
N THR A 51 -12.74 -4.82 0.05
CA THR A 51 -13.23 -4.61 1.42
C THR A 51 -14.75 -4.50 1.46
N ASP A 52 -15.36 -3.78 0.52
CA ASP A 52 -16.81 -3.68 0.38
C ASP A 52 -17.44 -5.05 0.09
N MET A 53 -16.76 -5.89 -0.70
CA MET A 53 -17.22 -7.25 -0.94
C MET A 53 -17.16 -8.10 0.33
N VAL A 54 -16.08 -8.00 1.12
CA VAL A 54 -16.00 -8.70 2.43
C VAL A 54 -17.08 -8.20 3.39
N ASN A 55 -17.39 -6.89 3.38
CA ASN A 55 -18.47 -6.32 4.17
C ASN A 55 -19.84 -6.90 3.75
N ALA A 56 -20.11 -6.97 2.44
CA ALA A 56 -21.35 -7.58 1.93
C ALA A 56 -21.50 -9.06 2.32
N PHE A 57 -20.40 -9.82 2.32
CA PHE A 57 -20.40 -11.20 2.83
C PHE A 57 -20.70 -11.24 4.32
N THR A 58 -20.11 -10.33 5.09
CA THR A 58 -20.31 -10.21 6.54
C THR A 58 -21.76 -9.85 6.89
N GLU A 59 -22.37 -8.90 6.18
CA GLU A 59 -23.78 -8.52 6.34
C GLU A 59 -24.75 -9.66 6.02
N ALA A 60 -24.35 -10.56 5.10
CA ALA A 60 -25.11 -11.75 4.77
C ALA A 60 -24.84 -12.94 5.70
N GLU A 61 -24.00 -12.78 6.74
CA GLU A 61 -23.54 -13.85 7.63
C GLU A 61 -22.83 -15.00 6.88
N ILE A 62 -22.02 -14.65 5.86
CA ILE A 62 -21.25 -15.57 5.01
C ILE A 62 -19.75 -15.35 5.22
N ASN A 63 -18.98 -16.45 5.30
CA ASN A 63 -17.52 -16.39 5.33
C ASN A 63 -16.94 -16.01 3.96
N TYR A 64 -16.07 -15.02 3.91
CA TYR A 64 -15.28 -14.71 2.73
C TYR A 64 -14.03 -15.63 2.69
N PRO A 65 -13.59 -16.13 1.50
CA PRO A 65 -14.15 -15.89 0.17
C PRO A 65 -15.12 -16.95 -0.35
N ASP A 66 -15.23 -18.10 0.31
CA ASP A 66 -15.88 -19.30 -0.25
C ASP A 66 -17.24 -19.64 0.37
N GLY A 67 -17.63 -18.98 1.46
CA GLY A 67 -18.86 -19.24 2.18
C GLY A 67 -18.88 -20.58 2.91
N ILE A 68 -17.72 -21.21 3.13
CA ILE A 68 -17.63 -22.53 3.74
C ILE A 68 -17.53 -22.41 5.27
N GLY A 69 -18.18 -23.33 5.98
CA GLY A 69 -18.13 -23.46 7.43
C GLY A 69 -19.09 -22.53 8.17
N ASP A 70 -19.04 -22.58 9.50
CA ASP A 70 -19.84 -21.72 10.36
C ASP A 70 -19.37 -20.27 10.24
N PHE A 71 -20.31 -19.33 10.21
CA PHE A 71 -20.01 -17.92 10.07
C PHE A 71 -19.08 -17.42 11.18
N ASN A 72 -17.96 -16.85 10.79
CA ASN A 72 -16.96 -16.27 11.67
C ASN A 72 -16.65 -14.82 11.23
N PRO A 73 -17.28 -13.81 11.85
CA PRO A 73 -17.07 -12.42 11.49
C PRO A 73 -15.62 -11.95 11.71
N GLU A 74 -14.88 -12.56 12.64
CA GLU A 74 -13.46 -12.22 12.88
C GLU A 74 -12.58 -12.60 11.68
N ALA A 75 -12.90 -13.70 10.99
CA ALA A 75 -12.18 -14.12 9.80
C ALA A 75 -12.41 -13.14 8.64
N ASN A 76 -13.63 -12.62 8.50
CA ASN A 76 -13.94 -11.58 7.51
C ASN A 76 -13.20 -10.28 7.84
N ILE A 77 -13.22 -9.85 9.11
CA ILE A 77 -12.49 -8.65 9.54
C ILE A 77 -10.98 -8.81 9.28
N ALA A 78 -10.40 -9.96 9.58
CA ALA A 78 -8.99 -10.24 9.29
C ALA A 78 -8.70 -10.18 7.77
N ASN A 79 -9.61 -10.69 6.93
CA ASN A 79 -9.46 -10.59 5.47
C ASN A 79 -9.48 -9.13 4.98
N SER A 80 -10.42 -8.31 5.48
CA SER A 80 -10.48 -6.87 5.18
C SER A 80 -9.22 -6.16 5.66
N ALA A 81 -8.78 -6.45 6.88
CA ALA A 81 -7.54 -5.90 7.42
C ALA A 81 -6.34 -6.23 6.53
N LEU A 82 -6.24 -7.46 6.00
CA LEU A 82 -5.12 -7.84 5.13
C LEU A 82 -5.12 -7.06 3.81
N TRP A 83 -6.30 -6.83 3.21
CA TRP A 83 -6.43 -6.00 2.01
C TRP A 83 -5.97 -4.56 2.26
N ILE A 84 -6.36 -4.00 3.41
CA ILE A 84 -5.95 -2.65 3.82
C ILE A 84 -4.43 -2.62 4.03
N PHE A 85 -3.86 -3.59 4.76
CA PHE A 85 -2.43 -3.67 5.02
C PHE A 85 -1.58 -3.85 3.77
N GLU A 86 -2.05 -4.62 2.80
CA GLU A 86 -1.39 -4.77 1.50
C GLU A 86 -1.34 -3.43 0.75
N ASN A 87 -2.45 -2.67 0.75
CA ASN A 87 -2.48 -1.33 0.17
C ASN A 87 -1.58 -0.35 0.93
N ASP A 88 -1.61 -0.36 2.26
CA ASP A 88 -0.77 0.50 3.10
C ASP A 88 0.72 0.24 2.86
N TYR A 89 1.12 -1.04 2.74
CA TYR A 89 2.49 -1.41 2.42
C TYR A 89 2.93 -0.87 1.06
N LEU A 90 2.07 -0.98 0.04
CA LEU A 90 2.34 -0.41 -1.28
C LEU A 90 2.49 1.12 -1.21
N GLN A 91 1.59 1.80 -0.48
CA GLN A 91 1.65 3.25 -0.31
C GLN A 91 2.96 3.68 0.37
N TYR A 92 3.41 2.93 1.38
CA TYR A 92 4.69 3.15 2.04
C TYR A 92 5.88 2.91 1.10
N ASP A 93 5.91 1.80 0.36
CA ASP A 93 6.98 1.46 -0.61
C ASP A 93 7.09 2.50 -1.73
N LEU A 94 5.97 3.13 -2.11
CA LEU A 94 5.93 4.24 -3.08
C LEU A 94 6.32 5.60 -2.48
N GLY A 95 6.61 5.69 -1.18
CA GLY A 95 6.91 6.94 -0.49
C GLY A 95 5.70 7.87 -0.30
N LEU A 96 4.48 7.31 -0.38
CA LEU A 96 3.21 8.02 -0.24
C LEU A 96 2.63 7.94 1.18
N MET A 97 3.36 7.32 2.12
CA MET A 97 3.00 7.23 3.53
C MET A 97 4.18 7.65 4.41
N ASP A 98 3.90 8.46 5.42
CA ASP A 98 4.90 8.85 6.42
C ASP A 98 5.36 7.65 7.25
N GLU A 99 6.66 7.61 7.59
CA GLU A 99 7.25 6.51 8.34
C GLU A 99 6.58 6.31 9.71
N ASN A 100 6.21 7.38 10.42
CA ASN A 100 5.58 7.24 11.73
C ASN A 100 4.17 6.64 11.61
N ILE A 101 3.45 7.00 10.54
CA ILE A 101 2.14 6.42 10.23
C ILE A 101 2.30 4.93 9.90
N TRP A 102 3.30 4.59 9.08
CA TRP A 102 3.60 3.22 8.72
C TRP A 102 3.95 2.35 9.94
N GLN A 103 4.84 2.85 10.81
CA GLN A 103 5.24 2.14 12.03
C GLN A 103 4.06 1.94 13.01
N ALA A 104 3.14 2.91 13.10
CA ALA A 104 1.95 2.78 13.94
C ALA A 104 1.06 1.58 13.53
N LYS A 105 1.03 1.25 12.24
CA LYS A 105 0.25 0.13 11.69
C LYS A 105 0.82 -1.25 12.07
N MET A 106 2.08 -1.35 12.53
CA MET A 106 2.67 -2.64 12.95
C MET A 106 1.96 -3.25 14.16
N ASN A 107 1.46 -2.42 15.08
CA ASN A 107 0.79 -2.91 16.29
C ASN A 107 -0.56 -3.57 16.02
N PRO A 108 -1.49 -2.97 15.24
CA PRO A 108 -2.71 -3.63 14.80
C PRO A 108 -2.43 -4.90 13.99
N LEU A 109 -1.44 -4.86 13.07
CA LEU A 109 -1.04 -6.03 12.28
C LEU A 109 -0.66 -7.20 13.18
N ARG A 110 0.25 -6.95 14.12
CA ARG A 110 0.69 -7.93 15.11
C ARG A 110 -0.49 -8.47 15.92
N ARG A 111 -1.37 -7.60 16.42
CA ARG A 111 -2.52 -8.03 17.23
C ARG A 111 -3.48 -8.93 16.45
N THR A 112 -3.84 -8.53 15.23
CA THR A 112 -4.78 -9.27 14.38
C THR A 112 -4.21 -10.63 13.99
N TYR A 113 -2.96 -10.70 13.51
CA TYR A 113 -2.42 -11.93 12.94
C TYR A 113 -1.78 -12.87 13.95
N ASN A 114 -1.63 -12.46 15.22
CA ASN A 114 -1.30 -13.36 16.33
C ASN A 114 -2.51 -14.07 16.94
N THR A 115 -3.74 -13.74 16.54
CA THR A 115 -4.88 -14.61 16.87
C THR A 115 -4.90 -15.85 15.97
N CYS A 116 -5.50 -16.94 16.44
CA CYS A 116 -5.58 -18.16 15.61
C CYS A 116 -6.44 -17.98 14.36
N VAL A 117 -7.52 -17.20 14.44
CA VAL A 117 -8.35 -16.83 13.28
C VAL A 117 -7.55 -15.99 12.29
N GLY A 118 -6.86 -14.95 12.76
CA GLY A 118 -6.02 -14.12 11.90
C GLY A 118 -4.90 -14.93 11.26
N ARG A 119 -4.25 -15.83 12.02
CA ARG A 119 -3.20 -16.71 11.49
C ARG A 119 -3.71 -17.62 10.38
N GLN A 120 -4.91 -18.18 10.53
CA GLN A 120 -5.53 -19.00 9.50
C GLN A 120 -5.75 -18.20 8.22
N VAL A 121 -6.33 -17.00 8.33
CA VAL A 121 -6.54 -16.08 7.19
C VAL A 121 -5.23 -15.72 6.51
N TYR A 122 -4.21 -15.32 7.29
CA TYR A 122 -2.89 -15.00 6.74
C TYR A 122 -2.28 -16.20 6.02
N THR A 123 -2.34 -17.39 6.63
CA THR A 123 -1.78 -18.63 6.04
C THR A 123 -2.44 -18.95 4.70
N GLN A 124 -3.77 -18.80 4.60
CA GLN A 124 -4.51 -19.02 3.35
C GLN A 124 -4.14 -18.02 2.26
N ARG A 125 -3.91 -16.75 2.63
CA ARG A 125 -3.57 -15.67 1.67
C ARG A 125 -2.08 -15.50 1.42
N LYS A 126 -1.21 -16.14 2.19
CA LYS A 126 0.25 -15.93 2.18
C LYS A 126 0.87 -16.04 0.79
N SER A 127 0.42 -17.00 -0.02
CA SER A 127 0.95 -17.22 -1.38
C SER A 127 0.56 -16.16 -2.40
N SER A 128 -0.45 -15.33 -2.12
CA SER A 128 -0.88 -14.26 -3.03
C SER A 128 -0.30 -12.88 -2.68
N LEU A 129 0.47 -12.77 -1.60
CA LEU A 129 1.04 -11.51 -1.12
C LEU A 129 2.44 -11.28 -1.69
N ASP A 130 2.85 -10.01 -1.74
CA ASP A 130 4.24 -9.63 -2.04
C ASP A 130 5.21 -10.28 -1.04
N THR A 131 6.32 -10.82 -1.54
CA THR A 131 7.28 -11.57 -0.71
C THR A 131 7.90 -10.72 0.40
N ARG A 132 8.09 -9.41 0.18
CA ARG A 132 8.64 -8.50 1.19
C ARG A 132 7.61 -8.23 2.29
N LEU A 133 6.34 -8.08 1.93
CA LEU A 133 5.24 -7.99 2.90
C LEU A 133 5.11 -9.29 3.71
N VAL A 134 5.26 -10.45 3.07
CA VAL A 134 5.28 -11.75 3.75
C VAL A 134 6.38 -11.81 4.81
N GLN A 135 7.62 -11.45 4.44
CA GLN A 135 8.76 -11.42 5.36
C GLN A 135 8.52 -10.47 6.55
N LEU A 136 7.94 -9.30 6.28
CA LEU A 136 7.58 -8.36 7.32
C LEU A 136 6.54 -8.95 8.28
N ILE A 137 5.43 -9.48 7.77
CA ILE A 137 4.39 -10.07 8.61
C ILE A 137 4.97 -11.22 9.43
N ASP A 138 5.71 -12.14 8.80
CA ASP A 138 6.35 -13.28 9.47
C ASP A 138 7.27 -12.83 10.63
N SER A 139 7.99 -11.71 10.47
CA SER A 139 8.86 -11.18 11.52
C SER A 139 8.12 -10.66 12.77
N LEU A 140 6.80 -10.43 12.66
CA LEU A 140 5.95 -9.90 13.72
C LEU A 140 5.11 -10.99 14.40
N LEU A 141 5.13 -12.22 13.87
CA LEU A 141 4.35 -13.34 14.39
C LEU A 141 5.11 -14.05 15.53
N THR A 142 4.39 -14.37 16.61
CA THR A 142 4.85 -15.29 17.65
C THR A 142 4.75 -16.74 17.16
N GLU A 143 5.47 -17.66 17.80
CA GLU A 143 5.43 -19.09 17.44
C GLU A 143 4.01 -19.68 17.58
N GLU A 144 3.34 -19.38 18.69
CA GLU A 144 1.97 -19.82 18.95
C GLU A 144 0.97 -18.67 18.73
N CYS A 145 -0.23 -19.03 18.26
CA CYS A 145 -1.36 -18.09 18.16
C CYS A 145 -2.20 -18.11 19.44
N VAL A 146 -2.90 -17.02 19.71
CA VAL A 146 -3.82 -16.91 20.85
C VAL A 146 -5.28 -16.96 20.39
N ASN A 147 -6.14 -17.61 21.18
CA ASN A 147 -7.59 -17.59 20.97
C ASN A 147 -8.20 -16.40 21.74
N GLU A 148 -7.75 -15.19 21.42
CA GLU A 148 -8.33 -13.96 21.95
C GLU A 148 -9.27 -13.35 20.90
N PRO A 149 -10.46 -12.87 21.31
CA PRO A 149 -11.40 -12.25 20.40
C PRO A 149 -10.82 -10.99 19.79
N PHE A 150 -11.17 -10.73 18.53
CA PHE A 150 -10.75 -9.54 17.82
C PHE A 150 -11.25 -8.27 18.52
N ASN A 151 -10.34 -7.41 19.00
CA ASN A 151 -10.71 -6.15 19.62
C ASN A 151 -10.72 -5.00 18.58
N ALA A 152 -11.92 -4.62 18.14
CA ALA A 152 -12.13 -3.55 17.15
C ALA A 152 -11.65 -2.15 17.57
N SER A 153 -11.43 -1.90 18.87
CA SER A 153 -10.85 -0.63 19.36
C SER A 153 -9.36 -0.46 19.05
N ALA A 154 -8.72 -1.47 18.43
CA ALA A 154 -7.31 -1.43 18.06
C ALA A 154 -7.04 -0.97 16.61
N ILE A 155 -8.07 -0.59 15.86
CA ILE A 155 -7.98 -0.09 14.47
C ILE A 155 -8.02 1.45 14.40
N GLU A 156 -8.26 2.13 15.53
CA GLU A 156 -8.15 3.59 15.66
C GLU A 156 -6.72 4.05 15.99
#